data_AF-A0A7S3FEY5-F1
#
_entry.id   AF-A0A7S3FEY5-F1
#
_cell.length_a   1.000
_cell.length_b   1.000
_cell.length_c   1.000
_cell.angle_alpha   90.00
_cell.angle_beta   90.00
_cell.angle_gamma   90.00
#
_symmetry.space_group_name_H-M   'P 1'
#
loop_
_entity.id
_entity.type
_entity.pdbx_description
1 polymer ?
#
loop_
_entity_poly.entity_id
_entity_poly.type
_entity_poly.pdbx_seq_one_letter_code
_entity_poly.pdbx_strand_id
1 'polypeptide(L)'
;SSLGYSLSPIARQTTMGGGHELPPYPKWVWSPAGGWFNYAPPNWKRNTALVAAGWGVLLAMTFRLSASNERRLCPPNRPIPSQMWCKHAKEDDPKYSCD
;
A
#
# COMPACT_ATOMS: atom_id res chain seq x y z
N SER A 1 -41.73 22.40 45.11
CA SER A 1 -41.79 21.23 44.22
C SER A 1 -40.67 21.34 43.20
N SER A 2 -39.52 20.73 43.51
CA SER A 2 -38.31 20.74 42.68
C SER A 2 -38.47 19.77 41.50
N LEU A 3 -38.69 20.28 40.29
CA LEU A 3 -38.68 19.45 39.08
C LEU A 3 -37.23 19.29 38.63
N GLY A 4 -36.65 18.13 38.97
CA GLY A 4 -35.35 17.68 38.49
C GLY A 4 -35.47 17.17 37.06
N TYR A 5 -34.76 17.81 36.13
CA TYR A 5 -34.58 17.31 34.77
C TYR A 5 -33.47 16.26 34.77
N SER A 6 -33.86 15.00 34.64
CA SER A 6 -32.97 13.85 34.45
C SER A 6 -32.34 13.93 33.06
N LEU A 7 -31.06 14.29 32.99
CA LEU A 7 -30.26 14.24 31.77
C LEU A 7 -29.68 12.82 31.62
N SER A 8 -30.17 12.06 30.64
CA SER A 8 -29.56 10.78 30.25
C SER A 8 -28.19 11.03 29.59
N PRO A 9 -27.10 10.35 30.02
CA PRO A 9 -25.81 10.49 29.36
C PRO A 9 -25.79 9.57 28.14
N ILE A 10 -26.25 10.06 27.00
CA ILE A 10 -25.84 9.46 25.72
C ILE A 10 -24.41 9.95 25.53
N ALA A 11 -23.46 9.12 25.96
CA ALA A 11 -22.04 9.30 25.68
C ALA A 11 -21.86 9.33 24.16
N ARG A 12 -21.86 10.55 23.61
CA ARG A 12 -21.43 10.82 22.24
C ARG A 12 -19.96 10.45 22.20
N GLN A 13 -19.66 9.31 21.58
CA GLN A 13 -18.31 8.86 21.31
C GLN A 13 -17.63 9.93 20.43
N THR A 14 -16.87 10.83 21.03
CA THR A 14 -16.06 11.83 20.35
C THR A 14 -14.90 11.11 19.68
N THR A 15 -15.09 10.72 18.43
CA THR A 15 -13.99 10.50 17.51
C THR A 15 -13.17 11.78 17.48
N MET A 16 -11.93 11.71 17.97
CA MET A 16 -11.00 12.83 18.03
C MET A 16 -10.60 13.24 16.61
N GLY A 17 -11.33 14.17 16.00
CA GLY A 17 -10.87 14.98 14.87
C GLY A 17 -10.27 16.28 15.41
N GLY A 18 -8.99 16.53 15.13
CA GLY A 18 -8.27 17.67 15.71
C GLY A 18 -8.80 19.03 15.22
N GLY A 19 -9.23 19.85 16.17
CA GLY A 19 -9.20 21.33 16.13
C GLY A 19 -10.22 22.04 15.26
N HIS A 20 -11.17 22.73 15.93
CA HIS A 20 -12.16 23.69 15.40
C HIS A 20 -13.14 23.13 14.37
N GLU A 21 -14.40 23.56 14.44
CA GLU A 21 -15.43 23.16 13.50
C GLU A 21 -14.94 23.43 12.07
N LEU A 22 -14.87 22.37 11.25
CA LEU A 22 -14.35 22.45 9.88
C LEU A 22 -15.21 23.48 9.09
N PRO A 23 -14.59 24.43 8.37
CA PRO A 23 -15.35 25.43 7.61
C PRO A 23 -16.28 24.73 6.61
N PRO A 24 -17.49 25.27 6.36
CA PRO A 24 -18.46 24.64 5.48
C PRO A 24 -17.87 24.46 4.08
N TYR A 25 -17.94 23.24 3.56
CA TYR A 25 -17.41 22.88 2.24
C TYR A 25 -18.51 22.25 1.37
N PRO A 26 -18.45 22.43 0.04
CA PRO A 26 -19.45 21.90 -0.88
C PRO A 26 -19.33 20.37 -1.02
N LYS A 27 -20.35 19.64 -0.57
CA LYS A 27 -20.37 18.15 -0.56
C LYS A 27 -20.67 17.50 -1.92
N TRP A 28 -21.07 18.28 -2.91
CA TRP A 28 -21.38 17.81 -4.27
C TRP A 28 -20.17 17.87 -5.22
N VAL A 29 -19.07 18.51 -4.80
CA VAL A 29 -17.85 18.58 -5.61
C VAL A 29 -17.10 17.27 -5.45
N TRP A 30 -16.92 16.56 -6.56
CA TRP A 30 -16.14 15.33 -6.61
C TRP A 30 -14.84 15.58 -7.37
N SER A 31 -13.73 15.10 -6.81
CA SER A 31 -12.40 15.17 -7.40
C SER A 31 -11.73 13.79 -7.32
N PRO A 32 -10.98 13.38 -8.36
CA PRO A 32 -10.41 12.03 -8.42
C PRO A 32 -9.37 11.74 -7.33
N ALA A 33 -8.67 12.76 -6.82
CA ALA A 33 -7.68 12.65 -5.75
C ALA A 33 -8.29 12.78 -4.33
N GLY A 34 -9.61 13.04 -4.23
CA GLY A 34 -10.29 13.43 -3.00
C GLY A 34 -10.57 14.93 -2.91
N GLY A 35 -11.36 15.33 -1.91
CA GLY A 35 -11.76 16.71 -1.62
C GLY A 35 -11.33 17.15 -0.22
N TRP A 36 -12.13 18.02 0.39
CA TRP A 36 -11.81 18.65 1.67
C TRP A 36 -11.86 17.65 2.84
N PHE A 37 -10.78 17.55 3.62
CA PHE A 37 -10.69 16.79 4.87
C PHE A 37 -11.11 15.30 4.80
N ASN A 38 -10.57 14.53 3.85
CA ASN A 38 -10.75 13.08 3.79
C ASN A 38 -10.01 12.33 4.92
N TYR A 39 -10.40 12.56 6.17
CA TYR A 39 -9.64 12.10 7.34
C TYR A 39 -9.74 10.59 7.60
N ALA A 40 -10.80 9.92 7.15
CA ALA A 40 -10.88 8.46 7.04
C ALA A 40 -12.19 8.08 6.33
N PRO A 41 -12.20 7.84 5.01
CA PRO A 41 -13.40 7.28 4.38
C PRO A 41 -13.65 5.88 4.97
N PRO A 42 -14.90 5.48 5.21
CA PRO A 42 -15.23 4.28 5.99
C PRO A 42 -14.59 2.98 5.46
N ASN A 43 -14.29 2.93 4.15
CA ASN A 43 -13.74 1.76 3.46
C ASN A 43 -12.27 1.89 3.03
N TRP A 44 -11.50 2.84 3.59
CA TRP A 44 -10.12 3.09 3.16
C TRP A 44 -9.23 1.84 3.23
N LYS A 45 -9.37 1.02 4.28
CA LYS A 45 -8.60 -0.21 4.47
C LYS A 45 -8.80 -1.22 3.34
N ARG A 46 -10.06 -1.45 2.97
CA ARG A 46 -10.42 -2.37 1.88
C ARG A 46 -9.91 -1.86 0.55
N ASN A 47 -10.07 -0.57 0.27
CA ASN A 47 -9.66 0.01 -1.00
C ASN A 47 -8.13 -0.05 -1.17
N THR A 48 -7.36 0.28 -0.13
CA THR A 48 -5.91 0.15 -0.16
C THR A 48 -5.46 -1.30 -0.28
N ALA A 49 -6.14 -2.23 0.39
CA ALA A 49 -5.84 -3.67 0.26
C ALA A 49 -6.01 -4.18 -1.17
N LEU A 50 -7.08 -3.75 -1.87
CA LEU A 50 -7.30 -4.11 -3.27
C LEU A 50 -6.22 -3.55 -4.19
N VAL A 51 -5.85 -2.28 -4.00
CA VAL A 51 -4.78 -1.65 -4.79
C VAL A 51 -3.44 -2.34 -4.54
N ALA A 52 -3.10 -2.61 -3.28
CA ALA A 52 -1.87 -3.32 -2.91
C ALA A 52 -1.83 -4.74 -3.49
N ALA A 53 -2.95 -5.46 -3.47
CA ALA A 53 -3.06 -6.78 -4.09
C ALA A 53 -2.84 -6.71 -5.60
N GLY A 54 -3.48 -5.77 -6.29
CA GLY A 54 -3.29 -5.55 -7.73
C GLY A 54 -1.83 -5.23 -8.07
N TRP A 55 -1.20 -4.34 -7.32
CA TRP A 55 0.24 -4.05 -7.46
C TRP A 55 1.12 -5.27 -7.20
N GLY A 56 0.83 -6.06 -6.16
CA GLY A 56 1.59 -7.27 -5.85
C GLY A 56 1.60 -8.27 -7.01
N VAL A 57 0.46 -8.45 -7.67
CA VAL A 57 0.35 -9.33 -8.85
C VAL A 57 1.20 -8.80 -10.02
N LEU A 58 1.09 -7.50 -10.33
CA LEU A 58 1.85 -6.88 -11.42
C LEU A 58 3.37 -6.95 -11.17
N LEU A 59 3.80 -6.67 -9.94
CA LEU A 59 5.20 -6.76 -9.54
C LEU A 59 5.71 -8.20 -9.63
N ALA A 60 4.94 -9.18 -9.16
CA ALA A 60 5.33 -10.58 -9.22
C ALA A 60 5.47 -11.07 -10.68
N MET A 61 4.54 -10.71 -11.56
CA MET A 61 4.64 -11.04 -12.99
C MET A 61 5.87 -10.40 -13.61
N THR A 62 6.05 -9.09 -13.42
CA THR A 62 7.20 -8.34 -13.96
C THR A 62 8.52 -8.89 -13.46
N PHE A 63 8.62 -9.22 -12.16
CA PHE A 63 9.79 -9.83 -11.56
C PHE A 63 10.11 -11.19 -12.18
N ARG A 64 9.11 -12.05 -12.37
CA ARG A 64 9.30 -13.37 -13.01
C ARG A 64 9.76 -13.25 -14.46
N LEU A 65 9.18 -12.33 -15.22
CA LEU A 65 9.61 -12.04 -16.59
C LEU A 65 11.07 -11.54 -16.61
N SER A 66 11.39 -10.56 -15.76
CA SER A 66 12.75 -10.02 -15.62
C SER A 66 13.77 -11.11 -15.31
N ALA A 67 13.49 -11.93 -14.29
CA ALA A 67 14.37 -13.01 -13.86
C ALA A 67 14.52 -14.13 -14.91
N SER A 68 13.52 -14.34 -15.76
CA SER A 68 13.60 -15.30 -16.87
C SER A 68 14.37 -14.77 -18.08
N ASN A 69 14.36 -13.45 -18.30
CA ASN A 69 15.01 -12.83 -19.45
C ASN A 69 16.43 -12.35 -19.15
N GLU A 70 16.81 -12.24 -17.87
CA GLU A 70 18.14 -11.77 -17.49
C GLU A 70 19.24 -12.69 -18.05
N ARG A 71 20.13 -12.11 -18.84
CA ARG A 71 21.32 -12.74 -19.43
C ARG A 71 22.55 -11.91 -19.13
N ARG A 72 23.64 -12.56 -18.75
CA ARG A 72 24.94 -11.92 -18.48
C ARG A 72 25.98 -12.45 -19.46
N LEU A 73 26.51 -11.54 -20.27
CA LEU A 73 27.58 -11.87 -21.23
C LEU A 73 28.93 -12.07 -20.54
N CYS A 74 29.12 -11.45 -19.38
CA CYS A 74 30.34 -11.54 -18.60
C CYS A 74 29.97 -11.92 -17.16
N PRO A 75 30.62 -12.95 -16.58
CA PRO A 75 30.35 -13.37 -15.21
C PRO A 75 30.80 -12.29 -14.22
N PRO A 76 30.06 -12.10 -13.11
CA PRO A 76 30.42 -11.11 -12.11
C PRO A 76 31.68 -11.52 -11.32
N ASN A 77 32.45 -10.54 -10.85
CA ASN A 77 33.65 -10.79 -10.05
C ASN A 77 33.35 -11.21 -8.59
N ARG A 78 32.12 -10.98 -8.12
CA ARG A 78 31.64 -11.29 -6.76
C ARG A 78 30.21 -11.81 -6.84
N PRO A 79 29.76 -12.68 -5.91
CA PRO A 79 28.40 -13.18 -5.92
C PRO A 79 27.40 -12.03 -5.79
N ILE A 80 26.35 -12.04 -6.62
CA ILE A 80 25.30 -11.01 -6.64
C ILE A 80 23.99 -11.69 -6.26
N PRO A 81 23.20 -11.13 -5.32
CA PRO A 81 21.96 -11.77 -4.86
C PRO A 81 20.95 -12.00 -5.99
N SER A 82 20.96 -11.17 -7.04
CA SER A 82 20.07 -11.35 -8.19
C SER A 82 20.31 -12.67 -8.95
N GLN A 83 21.51 -13.26 -8.89
CA GLN A 83 21.80 -14.57 -9.50
C GLN A 83 20.90 -15.68 -8.93
N MET A 84 20.43 -15.58 -7.68
CA MET A 84 19.59 -16.59 -7.04
C MET A 84 18.22 -16.76 -7.71
N TRP A 85 17.70 -15.71 -8.33
CA TRP A 85 16.38 -15.72 -8.96
C TRP A 85 16.44 -15.86 -10.49
N CYS A 86 17.61 -15.61 -11.08
CA CYS A 86 17.81 -15.68 -12.54
C CYS A 86 17.76 -17.12 -13.04
N LYS A 87 17.01 -17.35 -14.12
CA LYS A 87 16.98 -18.67 -14.79
C LYS A 87 18.35 -19.06 -15.35
N HIS A 88 19.08 -18.10 -15.90
CA HIS A 88 20.31 -18.34 -16.66
C HIS A 88 21.60 -18.18 -15.83
N ALA A 89 21.49 -18.01 -14.51
CA ALA A 89 22.66 -17.77 -13.65
C ALA A 89 23.76 -18.84 -13.79
N LYS A 90 23.39 -20.12 -13.88
CA LYS A 90 24.34 -21.24 -14.02
C LYS A 90 24.99 -21.32 -15.42
N GLU A 91 24.26 -20.91 -16.46
CA GLU A 91 24.76 -20.89 -17.83
C GLU A 91 25.76 -19.74 -18.03
N ASP A 92 25.41 -18.57 -17.50
CA ASP A 92 26.17 -17.33 -17.69
C ASP A 92 27.40 -17.24 -16.75
N ASP A 93 27.37 -17.95 -15.62
CA ASP A 93 28.47 -18.00 -14.65
C ASP A 93 28.80 -19.45 -14.26
N PRO A 94 29.78 -20.09 -14.92
CA PRO A 94 30.14 -21.49 -14.63
C PRO A 94 30.68 -21.67 -13.20
N LYS A 95 31.22 -20.62 -12.58
CA LYS A 95 31.68 -20.64 -11.18
C LYS A 95 30.52 -20.71 -10.19
N TYR A 96 29.32 -20.28 -10.58
CA TYR A 96 28.13 -20.36 -9.74
C TYR A 96 27.66 -21.81 -9.50
N SER A 97 28.18 -22.77 -10.27
CA SER A 97 27.78 -24.18 -10.18
C SER A 97 28.69 -25.05 -9.29
N CYS A 98 29.82 -24.52 -8.83
CA CYS A 98 30.84 -25.27 -8.09
C CYS A 98 30.80 -25.09 -6.56
N ASP A 99 29.80 -24.39 -6.03
CA ASP A 99 29.46 -24.28 -4.60
C ASP A 99 28.16 -25.04 -4.29
#